data_AF-A0A3D1H6F6-F1
#
_entry.id   AF-A0A3D1H6F6-F1
#
_cell.length_a   1.000
_cell.length_b   1.000
_cell.length_c   1.000
_cell.angle_alpha   90.00
_cell.angle_beta   90.00
_cell.angle_gamma   90.00
#
_symmetry.space_group_name_H-M   'P 1'
#
loop_
_entity.id
_entity.type
_entity.pdbx_description
1 polymer ?
#
loop_
_entity_poly.entity_id
_entity_poly.type
_entity_poly.pdbx_seq_one_letter_code
_entity_poly.pdbx_strand_id
1 'polypeptide(L)'
;MQTLEINGFVIDEFNIHKLEEGKKQGTCPVCSHDRKPKNQKAKCASYDWERGLGTCHNCNTSFQLHSYQRKGKAEKVYIKPEQPDPEYPDKSFAIRDQVIEWFKTRGISQETLFDLKIGEGPEYMPQ
;
A
#
# COMPACT_ATOMS: atom_id res chain seq x y z
N MET A 1 -1.66 23.16 -9.86
CA MET A 1 -0.65 22.13 -10.19
C MET A 1 0.57 22.38 -9.30
N GLN A 2 0.93 21.40 -8.48
CA GLN A 2 2.14 21.44 -7.65
C GLN A 2 3.16 20.48 -8.27
N THR A 3 4.43 20.89 -8.37
CA THR A 3 5.49 20.11 -9.03
C THR A 3 6.58 19.63 -8.07
N LEU A 4 6.57 20.09 -6.82
CA LEU A 4 7.59 19.78 -5.82
C LEU A 4 7.05 18.87 -4.69
N GLU A 5 5.84 19.13 -4.22
CA GLU A 5 5.23 18.40 -3.11
C GLU A 5 3.71 18.39 -3.29
N ILE A 6 3.05 17.28 -2.95
CA ILE A 6 1.59 17.16 -2.88
C ILE A 6 1.22 16.44 -1.59
N ASN A 7 0.30 17.02 -0.80
CA ASN A 7 -0.19 16.45 0.46
C ASN A 7 0.91 16.00 1.44
N GLY A 8 2.01 16.76 1.52
CA GLY A 8 3.14 16.40 2.37
C GLY A 8 4.18 15.50 1.71
N PHE A 9 3.92 14.91 0.54
CA PHE A 9 4.84 13.99 -0.14
C PHE A 9 5.63 14.72 -1.23
N VAL A 10 6.96 14.68 -1.13
CA VAL A 10 7.86 15.25 -2.14
C VAL A 10 7.75 14.42 -3.42
N ILE A 11 7.52 15.09 -4.55
CA ILE A 11 7.46 14.45 -5.86
C ILE A 11 8.88 14.01 -6.25
N ASP A 12 9.02 12.76 -6.68
CA ASP A 12 10.29 12.23 -7.18
C ASP A 12 10.38 12.42 -8.70
N GLU A 13 9.41 11.88 -9.44
CA GLU A 13 9.25 12.10 -10.89
C GLU A 13 7.87 12.67 -11.18
N PHE A 14 7.86 13.87 -11.77
CA PHE A 14 6.63 14.53 -12.18
C PHE A 14 6.14 13.97 -13.52
N ASN A 15 4.85 13.59 -13.61
CA ASN A 15 4.22 13.18 -14.86
C ASN A 15 4.89 11.94 -15.49
N ILE A 16 4.97 10.85 -14.72
CA ILE A 16 5.60 9.58 -15.11
C ILE A 16 5.03 8.98 -16.41
N HIS A 17 3.83 9.42 -16.78
CA HIS A 17 3.10 8.94 -17.95
C HIS A 17 3.21 9.87 -19.17
N LYS A 18 3.95 11.00 -19.06
CA LYS A 18 4.15 11.98 -20.14
C LYS A 18 2.83 12.47 -20.76
N LEU A 19 1.83 12.69 -19.92
CA LEU A 19 0.51 13.17 -20.30
C LEU A 19 0.54 14.67 -20.59
N GLU A 20 -0.45 15.18 -21.33
CA GLU A 20 -0.59 16.62 -21.56
C GLU A 20 -0.84 17.38 -20.24
N GLU A 21 0.14 18.16 -19.81
CA GLU A 21 0.12 18.93 -18.57
C GLU A 21 -1.02 19.96 -18.54
N GLY A 22 -1.64 20.12 -17.37
CA GLY A 22 -2.70 21.11 -17.15
C GLY A 22 -4.06 20.74 -17.75
N LYS A 23 -4.17 19.66 -18.52
CA LYS A 23 -5.46 19.15 -19.00
C LYS A 23 -6.19 18.41 -17.90
N LYS A 24 -7.50 18.66 -17.76
CA LYS A 24 -8.38 17.93 -16.83
C LYS A 24 -8.77 16.52 -17.30
N GLN A 25 -8.51 16.20 -18.57
CA GLN A 25 -8.88 14.91 -19.16
C GLN A 25 -7.94 14.52 -20.31
N GLY A 26 -7.76 13.21 -20.52
CA GLY A 26 -6.92 12.66 -21.57
C GLY A 26 -7.00 11.12 -21.68
N THR A 27 -5.99 10.53 -22.31
CA THR A 27 -5.83 9.08 -22.49
C THR A 27 -5.36 8.38 -21.20
N CYS A 28 -6.01 7.28 -20.80
CA CYS A 28 -5.55 6.47 -19.68
C CYS A 28 -4.21 5.78 -19.99
N PRO A 29 -3.15 5.94 -19.18
CA PRO A 29 -1.88 5.26 -19.40
C PRO A 29 -1.96 3.75 -19.15
N VAL A 30 -2.93 3.30 -18.35
CA VAL A 30 -3.10 1.89 -17.97
C VAL A 30 -3.78 1.10 -19.07
N CYS A 31 -4.87 1.58 -19.66
CA CYS A 31 -5.68 0.77 -20.58
C CYS A 31 -5.71 1.25 -22.03
N SER A 32 -5.27 2.48 -22.34
CA SER A 32 -5.52 3.05 -23.68
C SER A 32 -4.78 2.33 -24.79
N HIS A 33 -3.58 1.80 -24.52
CA HIS A 33 -2.76 1.08 -25.50
C HIS A 33 -3.39 -0.24 -25.95
N ASP A 34 -4.13 -0.90 -25.06
CA ASP A 34 -4.82 -2.17 -25.34
C ASP A 34 -6.20 -1.98 -26.00
N ARG A 35 -6.67 -0.74 -26.15
CA ARG A 35 -7.96 -0.50 -26.80
C ARG A 35 -7.86 -0.71 -28.31
N LYS A 36 -9.02 -0.96 -28.92
CA LYS A 36 -9.18 -0.94 -30.38
C LYS A 36 -8.56 0.35 -30.95
N PRO A 37 -7.87 0.31 -32.12
CA PRO A 37 -7.13 1.46 -32.66
C PRO A 37 -7.91 2.78 -32.69
N LYS A 38 -9.21 2.72 -33.04
CA LYS A 38 -10.11 3.89 -33.05
C LYS A 38 -10.30 4.58 -31.68
N ASN A 39 -10.03 3.86 -30.60
CA ASN A 39 -10.28 4.27 -29.21
C ASN A 39 -9.00 4.50 -28.39
N GLN A 40 -7.81 4.25 -28.95
CA GLN A 40 -6.53 4.42 -28.23
C GLN A 40 -6.26 5.89 -27.88
N LYS A 41 -6.68 6.81 -28.74
CA LYS A 41 -6.57 8.27 -28.51
C LYS A 41 -7.79 8.87 -27.81
N ALA A 42 -8.77 8.06 -27.43
CA ALA A 42 -9.98 8.55 -26.79
C ALA A 42 -9.68 9.05 -25.37
N LYS A 43 -10.20 10.23 -25.05
CA LYS A 43 -10.06 10.84 -23.72
C LYS A 43 -11.00 10.13 -22.74
N CYS A 44 -10.47 9.16 -22.02
CA CYS A 44 -11.23 8.28 -21.13
C CYS A 44 -10.83 8.43 -19.65
N ALA A 45 -9.82 9.24 -19.34
CA ALA A 45 -9.38 9.48 -17.98
C ALA A 45 -9.51 10.97 -17.63
N SER A 46 -9.92 11.24 -16.40
CA SER A 46 -9.83 12.54 -15.75
C SER A 46 -8.51 12.65 -14.99
N TYR A 47 -7.92 13.83 -14.99
CA TYR A 47 -6.65 14.12 -14.31
C TYR A 47 -6.85 15.22 -13.28
N ASP A 48 -6.45 14.92 -12.06
CA ASP A 48 -6.36 15.87 -10.96
C ASP A 48 -4.87 16.13 -10.66
N TRP A 49 -4.33 17.15 -11.32
CA TRP A 49 -2.94 17.61 -11.16
C TRP A 49 -2.68 18.33 -9.83
N GLU A 50 -3.72 18.65 -9.05
CA GLU A 50 -3.55 19.23 -7.72
C GLU A 50 -3.35 18.12 -6.70
N ARG A 51 -4.07 17.01 -6.85
CA ARG A 51 -3.95 15.84 -5.98
C ARG A 51 -2.96 14.79 -6.49
N GLY A 52 -2.47 14.91 -7.72
CA GLY A 52 -1.56 13.95 -8.34
C GLY A 52 -2.22 12.64 -8.74
N LEU A 53 -3.53 12.64 -8.99
CA LEU A 53 -4.34 11.44 -9.24
C LEU A 53 -5.02 11.48 -10.60
N GLY A 54 -5.06 10.35 -11.29
CA GLY A 54 -5.87 10.13 -12.48
C GLY A 54 -6.93 9.07 -12.23
N THR A 55 -8.12 9.24 -12.82
CA THR A 55 -9.19 8.23 -12.77
C THR A 55 -9.65 7.91 -14.19
N CYS A 56 -9.56 6.63 -14.58
CA CYS A 56 -10.07 6.19 -15.87
C CYS A 56 -11.52 5.71 -15.77
N HIS A 57 -12.39 6.24 -16.61
CA HIS A 57 -13.81 5.88 -16.68
C HIS A 57 -14.08 4.71 -17.65
N ASN A 58 -13.05 4.18 -18.30
CA ASN A 58 -13.16 2.99 -19.15
C ASN A 58 -12.76 1.72 -18.39
N CYS A 59 -11.64 1.71 -17.67
CA CYS A 59 -11.20 0.56 -16.87
C CYS A 59 -11.52 0.71 -15.37
N ASN A 60 -12.15 1.82 -14.95
CA ASN A 60 -12.54 2.11 -13.56
C ASN A 60 -11.37 2.05 -12.57
N THR A 61 -10.15 2.37 -13.05
CA THR A 61 -8.93 2.32 -12.25
C THR A 61 -8.45 3.73 -11.97
N SER A 62 -8.01 3.97 -10.73
CA SER A 62 -7.27 5.16 -10.35
C SER A 62 -5.77 4.91 -10.41
N PHE A 63 -5.00 5.90 -10.84
CA PHE A 63 -3.55 5.81 -10.98
C PHE A 63 -2.89 7.11 -10.49
N GLN A 64 -1.63 7.02 -10.10
CA GLN A 64 -0.83 8.19 -9.70
C GLN A 64 -0.30 8.90 -10.95
N LEU A 65 -0.33 10.23 -10.96
CA LEU A 65 0.26 11.04 -12.04
C LEU A 65 1.76 11.26 -11.85
N HIS A 66 2.21 11.25 -10.59
CA HIS A 66 3.59 11.46 -10.19
C HIS A 66 4.08 10.26 -9.38
N SER A 67 5.40 10.07 -9.31
CA SER A 67 6.00 9.25 -8.26
C SER A 67 6.37 10.13 -7.07
N TYR A 68 6.52 9.53 -5.89
CA TYR A 68 6.79 10.24 -4.65
C TYR A 68 8.00 9.64 -3.95
N GLN A 69 8.80 10.51 -3.33
CA GLN A 69 9.88 10.08 -2.45
C GLN A 69 9.28 9.41 -1.22
N ARG A 70 9.83 8.25 -0.84
CA ARG A 70 9.41 7.58 0.40
C ARG A 70 9.78 8.44 1.60
N LYS A 71 8.77 8.84 2.39
CA LYS A 71 8.97 9.43 3.71
C LYS A 71 9.58 8.40 4.63
N GLY A 72 10.83 8.63 5.04
CA GLY A 72 11.58 7.74 5.90
C GLY A 72 12.03 6.50 5.15
N LYS A 73 13.34 6.42 4.85
CA LYS A 73 14.00 5.11 4.69
C LYS A 73 14.01 4.45 6.07
N ALA A 74 12.86 3.92 6.51
CA ALA A 74 12.90 2.84 7.48
C ALA A 74 13.35 1.61 6.69
N GLU A 75 14.66 1.39 6.60
CA GLU A 75 15.15 0.04 6.36
C GLU A 75 14.54 -0.79 7.49
N LYS A 76 13.51 -1.56 7.18
CA LYS A 76 12.91 -2.48 8.14
C LYS A 76 13.94 -3.56 8.41
N VAL A 77 14.73 -3.38 9.46
CA VAL A 77 15.66 -4.40 9.94
C VAL A 77 14.81 -5.49 10.56
N TYR A 78 14.72 -6.64 9.88
CA TYR A 78 14.04 -7.81 10.42
C TYR A 78 14.92 -8.44 11.49
N ILE A 79 14.53 -8.29 12.75
CA ILE A 79 15.10 -9.01 13.88
C ILE A 79 14.34 -10.33 14.09
N LYS A 80 15.08 -11.40 14.38
CA LYS A 80 14.47 -12.67 14.77
C LYS A 80 13.84 -12.48 16.15
N PRO A 81 12.55 -12.83 16.36
CA PRO A 81 11.93 -12.71 17.66
C PRO A 81 12.60 -13.62 18.69
N GLU A 82 12.83 -13.09 19.88
CA GLU A 82 13.32 -13.85 21.03
C GLU A 82 12.19 -14.74 21.57
N GLN A 83 12.52 -15.99 21.88
CA GLN A 83 11.58 -16.93 22.47
C GLN A 83 11.39 -16.59 23.96
N PRO A 84 10.15 -16.44 24.46
CA PRO A 84 9.91 -16.04 25.83
C PRO A 84 10.26 -17.13 26.85
N ASP A 85 10.31 -18.40 26.42
CA ASP A 85 10.75 -19.54 27.24
C ASP A 85 11.91 -20.28 26.54
N PRO A 86 13.15 -20.14 27.04
CA PRO A 86 14.31 -20.85 26.49
C PRO A 86 14.28 -22.37 26.73
N GLU A 87 13.53 -22.83 27.73
CA GLU A 87 13.45 -24.24 28.13
C GLU A 87 12.40 -24.99 27.30
N TYR A 88 11.33 -24.29 26.89
CA TYR A 88 10.26 -24.83 26.03
C TYR A 88 9.88 -23.89 24.88
N PRO A 89 10.78 -23.66 23.90
CA PRO A 89 10.58 -22.69 22.81
C PRO A 89 9.42 -23.05 21.86
N ASP A 90 8.92 -24.28 21.90
CA ASP A 90 7.81 -24.73 21.05
C ASP A 90 6.46 -24.81 21.78
N LYS A 91 6.40 -24.46 23.08
CA LYS A 91 5.20 -24.70 23.91
C LYS A 91 4.63 -23.47 24.60
N SER A 92 5.35 -22.36 24.62
CA SER A 92 4.88 -21.13 25.25
C SER A 92 5.27 -19.92 24.41
N PHE A 93 4.35 -19.39 23.62
CA PHE A 93 4.50 -18.10 22.94
C PHE A 93 3.96 -16.93 23.78
N ALA A 94 3.65 -17.19 25.07
CA ALA A 94 3.15 -16.21 26.05
C ALA A 94 2.03 -15.29 25.51
N ILE A 95 1.14 -15.83 24.68
CA ILE A 95 0.03 -15.07 24.08
C ILE A 95 -1.00 -14.74 25.17
N ARG A 96 -1.41 -13.47 25.27
CA ARG A 96 -2.44 -13.05 26.22
C ARG A 96 -3.81 -13.57 25.81
N ASP A 97 -4.66 -13.85 26.79
CA ASP A 97 -6.05 -14.34 26.58
C ASP A 97 -6.86 -13.43 25.65
N GLN A 98 -6.63 -12.11 25.71
CA GLN A 98 -7.31 -11.14 24.83
C GLN A 98 -6.97 -11.37 23.35
N VAL A 99 -5.73 -11.72 23.05
CA VAL A 99 -5.28 -12.00 21.68
C VAL A 99 -5.83 -13.34 21.22
N ILE A 100 -5.85 -14.35 22.09
CA ILE A 100 -6.46 -15.66 21.81
C ILE A 100 -7.95 -15.50 21.47
N GLU A 101 -8.70 -14.74 22.27
CA GLU A 101 -10.13 -14.53 22.02
C GLU A 101 -10.37 -13.74 20.72
N TRP A 102 -9.51 -12.75 20.40
CA TRP A 102 -9.57 -12.04 19.13
C TRP A 102 -9.37 -12.96 17.91
N PHE A 103 -8.43 -13.91 17.99
CA PHE A 103 -8.23 -14.93 16.95
C PHE A 103 -9.41 -15.91 16.86
N LYS A 104 -9.98 -16.30 18.01
CA LYS A 104 -11.15 -17.17 18.08
C LYS A 104 -12.37 -16.57 17.37
N THR A 105 -12.61 -15.26 17.48
CA THR A 105 -13.67 -14.58 16.71
C THR A 105 -13.50 -14.68 15.18
N ARG A 106 -12.29 -15.03 14.70
CA ARG A 106 -11.95 -15.24 13.28
C ARG A 106 -11.84 -16.72 12.90
N GLY A 107 -12.27 -17.62 13.79
CA GLY A 107 -12.22 -19.06 13.57
C GLY A 107 -10.82 -19.66 13.64
N ILE A 108 -9.86 -18.98 14.28
CA ILE A 108 -8.49 -19.46 14.46
C ILE A 108 -8.35 -20.02 15.89
N SER A 109 -8.00 -21.30 16.00
CA SER A 109 -7.83 -21.96 17.30
C SER A 109 -6.50 -21.60 17.94
N GLN A 110 -6.43 -21.70 19.28
CA GLN A 110 -5.18 -21.52 20.02
C GLN A 110 -4.11 -22.53 19.57
N GLU A 111 -4.51 -23.78 19.28
CA GLU A 111 -3.62 -24.82 18.73
C GLU A 111 -2.97 -24.37 17.41
N THR A 112 -3.76 -23.76 16.51
CA THR A 112 -3.24 -23.22 15.24
C THR A 112 -2.17 -22.15 15.46
N LEU A 113 -2.32 -21.30 16.50
CA LEU A 113 -1.33 -20.27 16.83
C LEU A 113 -0.01 -20.90 17.30
N PHE A 114 -0.08 -21.98 18.08
CA PHE A 114 1.10 -22.69 18.57
C PHE A 114 1.81 -23.46 17.45
N ASP A 115 1.07 -24.19 16.62
CA ASP A 115 1.63 -24.93 15.49
C ASP A 115 2.37 -24.02 14.49
N LEU A 116 1.83 -22.82 14.27
CA LEU A 116 2.41 -21.82 13.38
C LEU A 116 3.42 -20.88 14.07
N LYS A 117 3.72 -21.13 15.35
CA LYS A 117 4.69 -20.37 16.14
C LYS A 117 4.39 -18.87 16.18
N ILE A 118 3.11 -18.52 16.31
CA ILE A 118 2.65 -17.13 16.42
C ILE A 118 2.89 -16.62 17.84
N GLY A 119 3.55 -15.48 17.97
CA GLY A 119 3.73 -14.77 19.23
C GLY A 119 3.16 -13.36 19.19
N GLU A 120 3.25 -12.66 20.31
CA GLU A 120 2.84 -11.25 20.44
C GLU A 120 3.97 -10.40 21.04
N GLY A 121 3.94 -9.09 20.75
CA GLY A 121 4.88 -8.12 21.32
C GLY A 121 4.36 -6.69 21.20
N PRO A 122 4.72 -5.80 22.14
CA PRO A 122 4.36 -4.39 22.04
C PRO A 122 5.17 -3.71 20.92
N GLU A 123 4.49 -2.93 20.08
CA GLU A 123 5.12 -2.08 19.06
C GLU A 123 4.68 -0.62 19.27
N TYR A 124 5.64 0.30 19.24
CA TYR A 124 5.33 1.73 19.32
C TYR A 124 4.81 2.23 17.97
N MET A 125 3.57 2.70 17.95
CA MET A 125 2.98 3.40 16.79
C MET A 125 2.88 4.90 17.09
N PRO A 126 3.68 5.76 16.43
CA PRO A 126 3.53 7.20 16.57
C PRO A 126 2.17 7.65 16.05
N GLN A 127 1.48 8.52 16.80
CA GLN A 127 0.23 9.17 16.39
C GLN A 127 0.47 10.40 15.53
#